data_AF-A0A7V9HPW3-F1
#
_entry.id   AF-A0A7V9HPW3-F1
#
_cell.length_a   1.000
_cell.length_b   1.000
_cell.length_c   1.000
_cell.angle_alpha   90.00
_cell.angle_beta   90.00
_cell.angle_gamma   90.00
#
_symmetry.space_group_name_H-M   'P 1'
#
loop_
_entity.id
_entity.type
_entity.pdbx_description
1 polymer ?
#
loop_
_entity_poly.entity_id
_entity_poly.type
_entity_poly.pdbx_seq_one_letter_code
_entity_poly.pdbx_strand_id
1 'polypeptide(L)'
;MREGSPGGPPAIAPEPRPHHPIHGVVQCGCCHRFPLVGEQVTRHAGRSGEEWACEPCESDGRSARLGAATDCDRVRSLDGAANVQRTI
;
A
#
# COMPACT_ATOMS: atom_id res chain seq x y z
N MET A 1 -15.00 18.59 -48.40
CA MET A 1 -15.72 17.99 -47.26
C MET A 1 -15.13 16.62 -47.00
N ARG A 2 -14.38 16.44 -45.92
CA ARG A 2 -13.82 15.14 -45.51
C ARG A 2 -13.95 15.07 -44.00
N GLU A 3 -15.01 14.41 -43.56
CA GLU A 3 -15.22 14.00 -42.18
C GLU A 3 -14.24 12.86 -41.88
N GLY A 4 -13.36 13.06 -40.91
CA GLY A 4 -12.43 12.06 -40.41
C GLY A 4 -12.45 12.12 -38.89
N SER A 5 -13.25 11.23 -38.30
CA SER A 5 -13.51 11.12 -36.86
C SER A 5 -12.23 11.11 -36.01
N PRO A 6 -12.18 11.83 -34.87
CA PRO A 6 -11.10 11.68 -33.89
C PRO A 6 -11.42 10.49 -32.98
N GLY A 7 -11.26 9.27 -33.50
CA GLY A 7 -11.46 8.03 -32.75
C GLY A 7 -10.16 7.54 -32.12
N GLY A 8 -9.51 8.35 -31.29
CA GLY A 8 -8.43 7.84 -30.44
C GLY A 8 -9.02 6.89 -29.39
N PRO A 9 -8.41 5.73 -29.10
CA PRO A 9 -8.91 4.86 -28.03
C PRO A 9 -8.95 5.66 -26.72
N PRO A 10 -10.00 5.50 -25.89
CA PRO A 10 -10.02 6.15 -24.59
C PRO A 10 -8.74 5.75 -23.85
N ALA A 11 -8.00 6.74 -23.36
CA ALA A 11 -6.88 6.49 -22.46
C ALA A 11 -7.41 5.58 -21.36
N ILE A 12 -6.96 4.33 -21.36
CA ILE A 12 -7.32 3.35 -20.33
C ILE A 12 -6.78 3.96 -19.05
N ALA A 13 -7.67 4.58 -18.28
CA ALA A 13 -7.34 4.99 -16.93
C ALA A 13 -6.83 3.73 -16.24
N PRO A 14 -5.66 3.76 -15.58
CA PRO A 14 -5.13 2.58 -14.91
C PRO A 14 -6.25 2.04 -14.02
N GLU A 15 -6.68 0.81 -14.32
CA GLU A 15 -7.72 0.15 -13.56
C GLU A 15 -7.32 0.21 -12.08
N PRO A 16 -8.23 0.61 -11.17
CA PRO A 16 -7.90 0.66 -9.76
C PRO A 16 -7.49 -0.75 -9.35
N ARG A 17 -6.18 -0.91 -9.11
CA ARG A 17 -5.61 -2.19 -8.73
C ARG A 17 -6.35 -2.65 -7.46
N PRO A 18 -6.73 -3.93 -7.37
CA PRO A 18 -7.39 -4.42 -6.17
C PRO A 18 -6.46 -4.18 -4.98
N HIS A 19 -6.83 -3.23 -4.11
CA HIS A 19 -6.19 -3.01 -2.83
C HIS A 19 -6.38 -4.29 -2.02
N HIS A 20 -5.30 -5.05 -1.82
CA HIS A 20 -5.39 -6.31 -1.08
C HIS A 20 -5.49 -5.94 0.40
N PRO A 21 -6.58 -6.30 1.10
CA PRO A 21 -6.73 -5.91 2.50
C PRO A 21 -5.66 -6.63 3.34
N ILE A 22 -4.74 -5.84 3.88
CA ILE A 22 -3.76 -6.31 4.84
C ILE A 22 -4.42 -6.33 6.22
N HIS A 23 -4.44 -7.50 6.83
CA HIS A 23 -4.88 -7.68 8.20
C HIS A 23 -3.87 -7.08 9.18
N GLY A 24 -4.37 -6.41 10.23
CA GLY A 24 -3.72 -5.43 11.11
C GLY A 24 -2.48 -5.82 11.92
N VAL A 25 -1.75 -6.84 11.52
CA VAL A 25 -0.53 -7.35 12.15
C VAL A 25 0.65 -7.29 11.18
N VAL A 26 0.82 -6.14 10.52
CA VAL A 26 2.01 -5.87 9.71
C VAL A 26 3.05 -5.11 10.53
N GLN A 27 4.29 -5.58 10.40
CA GLN A 27 5.50 -4.97 10.94
C GLN A 27 6.31 -4.32 9.81
N CYS A 28 6.89 -3.16 10.08
CA CYS A 28 7.82 -2.54 9.14
C CYS A 28 9.16 -3.31 9.12
N GLY A 29 9.60 -3.79 7.95
CA GLY A 29 10.89 -4.47 7.78
C GLY A 29 12.12 -3.56 8.00
N CYS A 30 11.93 -2.24 8.07
CA CYS A 30 13.02 -1.27 8.23
C CYS A 30 13.27 -0.85 9.68
N CYS A 31 12.20 -0.55 10.42
CA CYS A 31 12.27 -0.02 11.78
C CYS A 31 11.65 -0.96 12.81
N HIS A 32 11.14 -2.13 12.38
CA HIS A 32 10.46 -3.13 13.20
C HIS A 32 9.23 -2.61 13.95
N ARG A 33 8.73 -1.41 13.60
CA ARG A 33 7.49 -0.86 14.18
C ARG A 33 6.31 -1.76 13.85
N PHE A 34 5.53 -2.06 14.87
CA PHE A 34 4.37 -2.93 14.83
C PHE A 34 3.39 -2.53 15.96
N PRO A 35 2.07 -2.62 15.76
CA PRO A 35 1.41 -2.89 14.49
C PRO A 35 1.19 -1.59 13.68
N LEU A 36 1.20 -1.67 12.35
CA LEU A 36 1.01 -0.50 11.47
C LEU A 36 -0.48 -0.20 11.15
N VAL A 37 -1.40 -0.53 12.06
CA VAL A 37 -2.86 -0.44 11.83
C VAL A 37 -3.29 0.99 11.50
N GLY A 38 -4.08 1.16 10.43
CA GLY A 38 -4.60 2.44 9.97
C GLY A 38 -3.64 3.24 9.10
N GLU A 39 -2.38 2.82 9.01
CA GLU A 39 -1.33 3.49 8.25
C GLU A 39 -1.28 3.01 6.80
N GLN A 40 -0.77 3.87 5.92
CA GLN A 40 -0.37 3.47 4.57
C GLN A 40 1.00 2.79 4.65
N VAL A 41 1.13 1.66 3.99
CA VAL A 41 2.36 0.88 3.89
C VAL A 41 2.67 0.58 2.44
N THR A 42 3.95 0.58 2.09
CA THR A 42 4.39 0.08 0.79
C THR A 42 4.76 -1.40 0.92
N ARG A 43 4.27 -2.22 -0.01
CA ARG A 43 4.67 -3.61 -0.19
C ARG A 43 5.93 -3.70 -1.03
N HIS A 44 6.93 -4.42 -0.56
CA HIS A 44 8.14 -4.75 -1.30
C HIS A 44 8.23 -6.26 -1.55
N ALA A 45 8.70 -6.63 -2.74
CA ALA A 45 9.11 -8.00 -3.05
C ALA A 45 10.53 -8.25 -2.55
N GLY A 46 10.63 -8.65 -1.28
CA GLY A 46 11.88 -8.95 -0.60
C GLY A 46 12.40 -10.36 -0.88
N ARG A 47 13.61 -10.65 -0.37
CA ARG A 47 14.24 -11.98 -0.56
C ARG A 47 13.48 -13.10 0.13
N SER A 48 12.80 -12.79 1.24
CA SER A 48 12.06 -13.77 2.05
C SER A 48 10.56 -13.78 1.77
N GLY A 49 10.10 -13.01 0.78
CA GLY A 49 8.70 -12.84 0.45
C GLY A 49 8.26 -11.38 0.50
N GLU A 50 6.98 -11.15 0.77
CA GLU A 50 6.40 -9.81 0.88
C GLU A 50 6.87 -9.13 2.18
N GLU A 51 7.53 -7.99 2.05
CA GLU A 51 7.98 -7.15 3.16
C GLU A 51 7.26 -5.79 3.10
N TRP A 52 7.11 -5.13 4.26
CA TRP A 52 6.34 -3.90 4.36
C TRP A 52 7.18 -2.73 4.90
N ALA A 53 7.04 -1.56 4.28
CA ALA A 53 7.62 -0.31 4.77
C ALA A 53 6.51 0.60 5.30
N CYS A 54 6.72 1.21 6.46
CA CYS A 54 5.87 2.32 6.89
C CYS A 54 6.21 3.59 6.11
N GLU A 55 5.24 4.49 5.97
CA GLU A 55 5.39 5.77 5.25
C GLU A 55 6.66 6.56 5.62
N PRO A 56 7.08 6.68 6.91
CA PRO A 56 8.32 7.37 7.23
C PRO A 56 9.57 6.67 6.69
N CYS A 57 9.62 5.33 6.77
CA CYS A 57 10.76 4.57 6.24
C CYS A 57 10.80 4.59 4.71
N GLU A 58 9.63 4.65 4.07
CA GLU A 58 9.51 4.81 2.63
C GLU A 58 9.99 6.20 2.19
N SER A 59 9.51 7.25 2.87
CA SER A 59 9.87 8.64 2.57
C SER A 59 11.35 8.93 2.80
N ASP A 60 11.96 8.31 3.82
CA ASP A 60 13.40 8.38 4.10
C ASP A 60 14.25 7.52 3.15
N GLY A 61 13.64 6.73 2.25
CA GLY A 61 14.35 5.80 1.36
C GLY A 61 14.98 4.59 2.07
N ARG A 62 14.62 4.32 3.33
CA ARG A 62 15.15 3.19 4.12
C ARG A 62 14.63 1.84 3.62
N SER A 63 13.56 1.84 2.85
CA SER A 63 12.91 0.67 2.25
C SER A 63 13.64 0.12 1.02
N ALA A 64 14.62 0.83 0.45
CA ALA A 64 15.37 0.37 -0.73
C ALA A 64 16.03 -1.01 -0.54
N ARG A 65 16.35 -1.37 0.72
CA ARG A 65 16.90 -2.68 1.10
C ARG A 65 15.87 -3.81 1.18
N LEU A 66 14.57 -3.49 1.24
CA LEU A 66 13.47 -4.47 1.26
C LEU A 66 13.17 -5.02 -0.14
N GLY A 67 13.76 -4.45 -1.19
CA GLY A 67 13.53 -4.87 -2.57
C GLY A 67 12.59 -3.92 -3.33
N ALA A 68 12.14 -4.37 -4.50
CA ALA A 68 11.32 -3.55 -5.39
C ALA A 68 9.94 -3.29 -4.77
N ALA A 69 9.53 -2.02 -4.75
CA ALA A 69 8.16 -1.65 -4.38
C ALA A 69 7.18 -2.23 -5.41
N THR A 70 6.11 -2.84 -4.92
CA THR A 70 5.12 -3.55 -5.73
C THR A 70 3.75 -2.89 -5.68
N ASP A 71 3.32 -2.46 -4.48
CA ASP A 71 2.02 -1.83 -4.27
C ASP A 71 2.01 -0.99 -2.99
N CYS A 72 0.97 -0.18 -2.80
CA CYS A 72 0.76 0.64 -1.61
C CYS A 72 -0.62 0.35 -1.04
N ASP A 73 -0.66 -0.15 0.18
CA ASP A 73 -1.88 -0.66 0.80
C ASP A 73 -2.12 0.05 2.13
N ARG A 74 -3.39 0.13 2.54
CA ARG A 74 -3.76 0.63 3.88
C ARG A 74 -3.99 -0.54 4.80
N VAL A 75 -3.24 -0.62 5.89
CA VAL A 75 -3.40 -1.68 6.89
C VAL A 75 -4.73 -1.50 7.61
N ARG A 76 -5.61 -2.48 7.52
CA ARG A 76 -6.90 -2.47 8.23
C ARG A 76 -6.74 -3.21 9.55
N SER A 77 -7.47 -2.80 10.58
CA SER A 77 -7.55 -3.58 11.82
C SER A 77 -8.01 -5.00 11.49
N LEU A 78 -7.46 -6.00 12.20
CA LEU A 78 -8.03 -7.34 12.21
C LEU A 78 -9.45 -7.21 12.76
N ASP A 79 -10.44 -7.47 11.91
CA ASP A 79 -11.86 -7.45 12.22
C ASP A 79 -12.48 -6.06 12.50
N GLY A 80 -13.76 -5.90 12.19
CA GLY A 80 -14.59 -4.85 12.78
C GLY A 80 -14.81 -5.06 14.30
N ALA A 81 -13.83 -5.61 15.01
CA ALA A 81 -13.90 -5.91 16.43
C ALA A 81 -13.34 -4.74 17.24
N ALA A 82 -14.29 -3.98 17.78
CA ALA A 82 -14.27 -3.40 19.11
C ALA A 82 -13.20 -2.34 19.45
N ASN A 83 -13.69 -1.11 19.56
CA ASN A 83 -13.38 -0.21 20.69
C ASN A 83 -11.90 0.08 20.96
N VAL A 84 -11.32 0.98 20.16
CA VAL A 84 -10.51 2.05 20.75
C VAL A 84 -11.34 3.32 20.67
N GLN A 85 -12.43 3.36 21.46
CA GLN A 85 -12.95 4.65 21.90
C GLN A 85 -11.80 5.30 22.68
N ARG A 86 -11.34 6.46 22.20
CA ARG A 86 -10.56 7.37 23.03
C ARG A 86 -11.35 7.60 24.30
N THR A 87 -10.85 7.09 25.43
CA THR A 87 -11.22 7.63 26.73
C THR A 87 -10.65 9.05 26.76
N ILE A 88 -11.52 10.04 26.64
CA ILE A 88 -11.30 11.42 27.07
C ILE A 88 -12.19 11.68 28.28
#